data_AF-A0A6L5XRA8-F1
#
_entry.id   AF-A0A6L5XRA8-F1
#
_cell.length_a   1.000
_cell.length_b   1.000
_cell.length_c   1.000
_cell.angle_alpha   90.00
_cell.angle_beta   90.00
_cell.angle_gamma   90.00
#
_symmetry.space_group_name_H-M   'P 1'
#
loop_
_entity.id
_entity.type
_entity.pdbx_description
1 polymer ?
#
loop_
_entity_poly.entity_id
_entity_poly.type
_entity_poly.pdbx_seq_one_letter_code
_entity_poly.pdbx_strand_id
1 'polypeptide(L)'
;MSTNVIETLQFNCTTCPSECLLTVEVERGADDRVATVRAVTGNSCPRGDKFAHQELTCPMRVLTTTVAVSSGDEALLPVRTAEAIPLELHAQTMDLIRGLVVKAPIRMGDVVLPNLLGTGTDLIASMDIDPI
;
A
#
# COMPACT_ATOMS: atom_id res chain seq x y z
N MET A 1 -16.12 -19.57 -25.21
CA MET A 1 -16.80 -18.32 -24.79
C MET A 1 -16.62 -18.22 -23.30
N SER A 2 -15.72 -17.35 -22.84
CA SER A 2 -15.45 -17.15 -21.43
C SER A 2 -16.66 -16.44 -20.83
N THR A 3 -17.42 -17.12 -19.98
CA THR A 3 -18.60 -16.57 -19.32
C THR A 3 -18.11 -15.63 -18.23
N ASN A 4 -18.19 -14.33 -18.46
CA ASN A 4 -17.95 -13.36 -17.40
C ASN A 4 -19.10 -13.48 -16.38
N VAL A 5 -18.75 -13.67 -15.11
CA VAL A 5 -19.72 -13.85 -14.01
C VAL A 5 -19.87 -12.51 -13.30
N ILE A 6 -21.11 -12.08 -13.11
CA ILE A 6 -21.43 -10.89 -12.30
C ILE A 6 -21.63 -11.35 -10.85
N GLU A 7 -20.94 -10.71 -9.92
CA GLU A 7 -21.04 -10.94 -8.49
C GLU A 7 -21.27 -9.62 -7.75
N THR A 8 -21.99 -9.66 -6.63
CA THR A 8 -22.15 -8.53 -5.72
C THR A 8 -21.30 -8.76 -4.46
N LEU A 9 -20.44 -7.80 -4.15
CA LEU A 9 -19.60 -7.79 -2.95
C LEU A 9 -20.07 -6.70 -1.98
N GLN A 10 -19.84 -6.92 -0.68
CA GLN A 10 -20.08 -5.91 0.36
C GLN A 10 -18.87 -5.75 1.26
N PHE A 11 -18.44 -4.51 1.48
CA PHE A 11 -17.33 -4.17 2.37
C PHE A 11 -17.36 -2.69 2.76
N ASN A 12 -16.64 -2.33 3.83
CA ASN A 12 -16.61 -0.96 4.34
C ASN A 12 -15.57 -0.11 3.61
N CYS A 13 -15.92 1.12 3.30
CA CYS A 13 -14.97 2.13 2.86
C CYS A 13 -14.04 2.54 4.01
N THR A 14 -12.73 2.37 3.87
CA THR A 14 -11.75 2.70 4.93
C THR A 14 -11.09 4.07 4.75
N THR A 15 -11.54 4.86 3.79
CA THR A 15 -10.93 6.18 3.47
C THR A 15 -11.20 7.25 4.53
N CYS A 16 -12.27 7.13 5.32
CA CYS A 16 -12.62 8.10 6.35
C CYS A 16 -13.39 7.42 7.50
N PRO A 17 -13.49 8.05 8.69
CA PRO A 17 -14.08 7.42 9.88
C PRO A 17 -15.59 7.16 9.79
N SER A 18 -16.24 7.53 8.68
CA SER A 18 -17.66 7.27 8.45
C SER A 18 -17.95 5.82 8.02
N GLU A 19 -16.92 5.11 7.52
CA GLU A 19 -16.98 3.67 7.23
C GLU A 19 -18.22 3.21 6.46
N CYS A 20 -18.60 3.93 5.40
CA CYS A 20 -19.78 3.59 4.59
C CYS A 20 -19.74 2.12 4.16
N LEU A 21 -20.80 1.36 4.40
CA LEU A 21 -20.97 0.01 3.86
C LEU A 21 -21.24 0.11 2.36
N LEU A 22 -20.29 -0.34 1.55
CA LEU A 22 -20.38 -0.34 0.10
C LEU A 22 -21.00 -1.64 -0.38
N THR A 23 -21.86 -1.55 -1.39
CA THR A 23 -22.32 -2.68 -2.19
C THR A 23 -21.82 -2.48 -3.60
N VAL A 24 -21.03 -3.43 -4.10
CA VAL A 24 -20.27 -3.30 -5.35
C VAL A 24 -20.59 -4.45 -6.28
N GLU A 25 -21.04 -4.14 -7.49
CA GLU A 25 -21.21 -5.12 -8.55
C GLU A 25 -19.91 -5.23 -9.36
N VAL A 26 -19.39 -6.45 -9.45
CA VAL A 26 -18.15 -6.76 -10.16
C VAL A 26 -18.38 -7.80 -11.23
N GLU A 27 -17.56 -7.71 -12.27
CA GLU A 27 -17.44 -8.74 -13.29
C GLU A 27 -16.10 -9.45 -13.10
N ARG A 28 -16.14 -10.78 -12.94
CA ARG A 28 -14.92 -11.60 -12.83
C ARG A 28 -14.51 -12.18 -14.17
N GLY A 29 -13.20 -12.16 -14.40
CA GLY A 29 -12.55 -12.85 -15.51
C GLY A 29 -12.43 -14.36 -15.26
N ALA A 30 -11.93 -15.08 -16.26
CA ALA A 30 -11.74 -16.53 -16.18
C ALA A 30 -10.68 -16.97 -15.15
N ASP A 31 -9.85 -16.05 -14.67
CA ASP A 31 -8.84 -16.23 -13.62
C ASP A 31 -9.37 -15.87 -12.22
N ASP A 32 -10.68 -15.67 -12.08
CA ASP A 32 -11.38 -15.26 -10.86
C ASP A 32 -10.99 -13.87 -10.32
N ARG A 33 -10.17 -13.12 -11.07
CA ARG A 33 -9.86 -11.72 -10.74
C ARG A 33 -11.00 -10.81 -11.13
N VAL A 34 -11.16 -9.71 -10.37
CA VAL A 34 -12.09 -8.64 -10.72
C VAL A 34 -11.58 -7.98 -12.00
N ALA A 35 -12.30 -8.20 -13.10
CA ALA A 35 -11.98 -7.62 -14.39
C ALA A 35 -12.51 -6.19 -14.50
N THR A 36 -13.69 -5.92 -13.93
CA THR A 36 -14.31 -4.59 -13.96
C THR A 36 -15.26 -4.39 -12.78
N VAL A 37 -15.24 -3.18 -12.20
CA VAL A 37 -16.26 -2.72 -11.25
C VAL A 37 -17.37 -2.04 -12.07
N ARG A 38 -18.60 -2.53 -11.95
CA ARG A 38 -19.76 -2.08 -12.74
C ARG A 38 -20.56 -0.99 -12.05
N ALA A 39 -20.78 -1.14 -10.75
CA ALA A 39 -21.53 -0.18 -9.95
C ALA A 39 -21.05 -0.20 -8.49
N VAL A 40 -20.99 0.98 -7.87
CA VAL A 40 -20.73 1.16 -6.45
C VAL A 40 -21.92 1.91 -5.85
N THR A 41 -22.49 1.38 -4.77
CA THR A 41 -23.58 2.00 -4.02
C THR A 41 -23.29 1.95 -2.53
N GLY A 42 -24.02 2.76 -1.73
CA GLY A 42 -23.83 2.86 -0.28
C GLY A 42 -22.77 3.88 0.17
N ASN A 43 -22.00 4.45 -0.76
CA ASN A 43 -21.08 5.55 -0.46
C ASN A 43 -21.83 6.88 -0.27
N SER A 44 -21.50 7.62 0.80
CA SER A 44 -22.03 8.98 1.02
C SER A 44 -21.21 10.07 0.33
N CYS A 45 -20.09 9.72 -0.31
CA CYS A 45 -19.24 10.67 -1.03
C CYS A 45 -18.47 10.00 -2.19
N PRO A 46 -17.88 10.78 -3.12
CA PRO A 46 -17.14 10.24 -4.26
C PRO A 46 -15.88 9.44 -3.90
N ARG A 47 -15.36 9.60 -2.67
CA ARG A 47 -14.17 8.86 -2.22
C ARG A 47 -14.45 7.36 -2.08
N GLY A 48 -15.67 6.97 -1.68
CA GLY A 48 -16.05 5.57 -1.54
C GLY A 48 -16.07 4.82 -2.87
N ASP A 49 -16.55 5.49 -3.93
CA ASP A 49 -16.51 4.95 -5.30
C ASP A 49 -15.08 4.72 -5.77
N LYS A 50 -14.21 5.73 -5.63
CA LYS A 50 -12.79 5.63 -5.97
C LYS A 50 -12.07 4.53 -5.17
N PHE A 51 -12.36 4.43 -3.87
CA PHE A 51 -11.79 3.42 -3.00
C PHE A 51 -12.19 2.01 -3.44
N ALA A 52 -13.48 1.76 -3.72
CA ALA A 52 -13.93 0.45 -4.18
C ALA A 52 -13.25 0.02 -5.48
N HIS A 53 -13.14 0.94 -6.46
CA HIS A 53 -12.44 0.66 -7.71
C HIS A 53 -10.98 0.31 -7.46
N GLN A 54 -10.25 1.12 -6.69
CA GLN A 54 -8.85 0.85 -6.38
C GLN A 54 -8.68 -0.46 -5.62
N GLU A 55 -9.45 -0.68 -4.56
CA GLU A 55 -9.31 -1.83 -3.67
C GLU A 55 -9.54 -3.17 -4.38
N LEU A 56 -10.50 -3.22 -5.30
CA LEU A 56 -10.85 -4.45 -6.01
C LEU A 56 -9.95 -4.72 -7.22
N THR A 57 -9.34 -3.69 -7.82
CA THR A 57 -8.54 -3.85 -9.04
C THR A 57 -7.03 -3.84 -8.78
N CYS A 58 -6.57 -2.99 -7.86
CA CYS A 58 -5.17 -2.84 -7.49
C CYS A 58 -5.09 -2.27 -6.07
N PRO A 59 -5.24 -3.09 -5.01
CA PRO A 59 -5.22 -2.59 -3.65
C PRO A 59 -3.87 -1.92 -3.35
N MET A 60 -3.90 -0.65 -2.93
CA MET A 60 -2.71 0.15 -2.65
C MET A 60 -2.55 0.34 -1.14
N ARG A 61 -1.34 0.22 -0.61
CA ARG A 61 -1.04 0.45 0.81
C ARG A 61 0.32 1.12 0.98
N VAL A 62 0.47 1.91 2.04
CA VAL A 62 1.79 2.36 2.48
C VAL A 62 2.46 1.15 3.15
N LEU A 63 3.62 0.74 2.64
CA LEU A 63 4.42 -0.28 3.30
C LEU A 63 5.11 0.36 4.50
N THR A 64 4.98 -0.25 5.67
CA THR A 64 5.72 0.12 6.90
C THR A 64 6.53 -1.08 7.36
N THR A 65 7.79 -0.84 7.75
CA THR A 65 8.75 -1.90 8.10
C THR A 65 9.97 -1.29 8.81
N THR A 66 11.02 -2.06 9.02
CA THR A 66 12.29 -1.61 9.61
C THR A 66 13.49 -2.01 8.77
N VAL A 67 14.57 -1.23 8.87
CA VAL A 67 15.90 -1.56 8.32
C VAL A 67 16.96 -1.46 9.42
N ALA A 68 18.06 -2.17 9.28
CA ALA A 68 19.12 -2.15 10.28
C ALA A 68 19.88 -0.81 10.24
N VAL A 69 20.39 -0.39 11.40
CA VAL A 69 21.18 0.83 11.53
C VAL A 69 22.56 0.48 12.08
N SER A 70 23.58 1.15 11.56
CA SER A 70 24.96 1.08 12.02
C SER A 70 25.35 2.41 12.69
N SER A 71 26.12 2.30 13.77
CA SER A 71 26.62 3.45 14.55
C SER A 71 25.53 4.39 15.07
N GLY A 72 24.29 3.93 15.23
CA GLY A 72 23.17 4.71 15.75
C GLY A 72 22.78 4.28 17.16
N ASP A 73 22.15 5.19 17.90
CA ASP A 73 21.62 4.96 19.26
C ASP A 73 20.45 3.97 19.29
N GLU A 74 19.88 3.67 18.12
CA GLU A 74 18.94 2.58 17.87
C GLU A 74 19.47 1.58 16.83
N ALA A 75 19.16 0.30 17.02
CA ALA A 75 19.61 -0.77 16.11
C ALA A 75 18.74 -0.93 14.84
N LEU A 76 17.50 -0.44 14.89
CA LEU A 76 16.52 -0.56 13.82
C LEU A 76 15.87 0.79 13.54
N LEU A 77 15.79 1.16 12.27
CA LEU A 77 15.07 2.34 11.80
C LEU A 77 13.70 1.93 11.24
N PRO A 78 12.60 2.39 11.84
CA PRO A 78 11.28 2.39 11.21
C PRO A 78 11.31 3.19 9.90
N VAL A 79 10.91 2.52 8.83
CA VAL A 79 10.81 3.10 7.49
C VAL A 79 9.43 2.85 6.92
N ARG A 80 9.03 3.72 6.00
CA ARG A 80 7.79 3.55 5.25
C ARG A 80 7.96 3.99 3.80
N THR A 81 7.11 3.52 2.90
CA THR A 81 7.01 4.17 1.59
C THR A 81 6.45 5.59 1.75
N ALA A 82 6.97 6.52 0.96
CA ALA A 82 6.51 7.92 0.99
C ALA A 82 5.02 8.00 0.63
N GLU A 83 4.62 7.25 -0.40
CA GLU A 83 3.26 7.07 -0.89
C GLU A 83 2.83 5.59 -0.88
N ALA A 84 1.54 5.32 -1.12
CA ALA A 84 1.04 3.96 -1.24
C ALA A 84 1.57 3.27 -2.51
N ILE A 85 1.89 1.98 -2.39
CA ILE A 85 2.30 1.09 -3.50
C ILE A 85 1.30 -0.06 -3.66
N PRO A 86 1.26 -0.75 -4.81
CA PRO A 86 0.45 -1.95 -4.98
C PRO A 86 0.79 -3.02 -3.95
N LEU A 87 -0.21 -3.59 -3.30
CA LEU A 87 -0.05 -4.63 -2.28
C LEU A 87 0.75 -5.83 -2.78
N GLU A 88 0.60 -6.17 -4.06
CA GLU A 88 1.35 -7.24 -4.72
C GLU A 88 2.88 -7.04 -4.71
N LEU A 89 3.35 -5.79 -4.65
CA LEU A 89 4.78 -5.47 -4.59
C LEU A 89 5.37 -5.56 -3.18
N HIS A 90 4.54 -5.74 -2.14
CA HIS A 90 5.03 -5.73 -0.76
C HIS A 90 6.02 -6.85 -0.49
N ALA A 91 5.75 -8.08 -0.95
CA ALA A 91 6.63 -9.22 -0.74
C ALA A 91 8.01 -9.00 -1.39
N GLN A 92 8.01 -8.58 -2.66
CA GLN A 92 9.24 -8.26 -3.39
C GLN A 92 10.01 -7.09 -2.75
N THR A 93 9.29 -6.09 -2.24
CA THR A 93 9.90 -4.96 -1.52
C THR A 93 10.60 -5.45 -0.26
N MET A 94 9.96 -6.31 0.52
CA MET A 94 10.54 -6.86 1.75
C MET A 94 11.82 -7.65 1.47
N ASP A 95 11.85 -8.42 0.38
CA ASP A 95 13.05 -9.15 -0.01
C ASP A 95 14.19 -8.22 -0.47
N LEU A 96 13.85 -7.13 -1.18
CA LEU A 96 14.82 -6.12 -1.60
C LEU A 96 15.49 -5.43 -0.41
N ILE A 97 14.73 -5.06 0.63
CA ILE A 97 15.23 -4.26 1.75
C ILE A 97 15.79 -5.09 2.91
N ARG A 98 15.61 -6.42 2.90
CA ARG A 98 16.00 -7.32 4.00
C ARG A 98 17.46 -7.15 4.45
N GLY A 99 18.37 -6.88 3.51
CA GLY A 99 19.80 -6.71 3.79
C GLY A 99 20.25 -5.25 3.92
N LEU A 100 19.32 -4.30 3.88
CA LEU A 100 19.66 -2.88 3.90
C LEU A 100 20.10 -2.45 5.30
N VAL A 101 21.27 -1.82 5.36
CA VAL A 101 21.82 -1.20 6.57
C VAL A 101 22.06 0.28 6.29
N VAL A 102 21.46 1.15 7.09
CA VAL A 102 21.71 2.59 7.05
C VAL A 102 22.71 3.00 8.13
N LYS A 103 23.31 4.18 8.02
CA LYS A 103 24.26 4.69 9.02
C LYS A 103 23.70 5.96 9.65
N ALA A 104 23.80 6.07 10.97
CA ALA A 104 23.47 7.32 11.67
C ALA A 104 24.49 8.44 11.33
N PRO A 105 24.10 9.73 11.38
CA PRO A 105 22.75 10.20 11.71
C PRO A 105 21.77 10.02 10.55
N ILE A 106 20.50 9.80 10.89
CA ILE A 106 19.39 9.83 9.93
C ILE A 106 18.21 10.58 10.55
N ARG A 107 17.50 11.36 9.75
CA ARG A 107 16.37 12.18 10.19
C ARG A 107 15.07 11.68 9.58
N MET A 108 13.98 11.90 10.28
CA MET A 108 12.65 11.61 9.79
C MET A 108 12.41 12.28 8.43
N GLY A 109 11.94 11.50 7.46
CA GLY A 109 11.74 11.94 6.09
C GLY A 109 12.93 11.72 5.16
N ASP A 110 14.12 11.40 5.68
CA ASP A 110 15.28 11.09 4.84
C ASP A 110 14.99 9.87 3.95
N VAL A 111 15.44 9.96 2.69
CA VAL A 111 15.31 8.87 1.72
C VAL A 111 16.34 7.80 2.03
N VAL A 112 15.84 6.62 2.38
CA VAL A 112 16.62 5.40 2.66
C VAL A 112 16.89 4.63 1.37
N LEU A 113 15.89 4.53 0.49
CA LEU A 113 16.02 3.87 -0.81
C LEU A 113 15.11 4.57 -1.83
N PRO A 114 15.67 5.23 -2.86
CA PRO A 114 14.86 5.96 -3.84
C PRO A 114 14.20 5.02 -4.86
N ASN A 115 13.08 5.46 -5.43
CA ASN A 115 12.36 4.82 -6.54
C ASN A 115 12.19 3.29 -6.38
N LEU A 116 11.54 2.90 -5.30
CA LEU A 116 11.33 1.53 -4.90
C LEU A 116 10.64 0.73 -6.01
N LEU A 117 11.33 -0.27 -6.55
CA LEU A 117 10.85 -1.16 -7.63
C LEU A 117 10.32 -0.40 -8.86
N GLY A 118 10.82 0.81 -9.14
CA GLY A 118 10.36 1.59 -10.29
C GLY A 118 8.97 2.20 -10.15
N THR A 119 8.39 2.21 -8.93
CA THR A 119 7.05 2.76 -8.67
C THR A 119 7.00 4.29 -8.66
N GLY A 120 8.16 4.96 -8.65
CA GLY A 120 8.26 6.41 -8.46
C GLY A 120 8.10 6.87 -7.01
N THR A 121 7.98 5.94 -6.05
CA THR A 121 7.95 6.24 -4.60
C THR A 121 9.27 5.90 -3.93
N ASP A 122 9.62 6.63 -2.88
CA ASP A 122 10.81 6.37 -2.07
C ASP A 122 10.46 5.59 -0.80
N LEU A 123 11.44 4.85 -0.27
CA LEU A 123 11.43 4.38 1.11
C LEU A 123 12.09 5.44 2.00
N ILE A 124 11.37 5.91 3.01
CA ILE A 124 11.80 7.02 3.86
C ILE A 124 11.83 6.66 5.34
N ALA A 125 12.69 7.33 6.10
CA ALA A 125 12.80 7.22 7.55
C ALA A 125 11.54 7.78 8.24
N SER A 126 11.06 7.11 9.29
CA SER A 126 9.92 7.55 10.10
C SER A 126 10.29 8.01 11.51
N MET A 127 11.59 8.08 11.83
CA MET A 127 12.10 8.67 13.06
C MET A 127 13.55 9.15 12.87
N ASP A 128 14.01 9.96 13.82
CA ASP A 128 15.41 10.36 13.94
C ASP A 128 16.20 9.27 14.67
N ILE A 129 17.45 9.05 14.26
CA ILE A 129 18.44 8.23 14.97
C ILE A 129 19.75 9.00 15.00
N ASP A 130 20.29 9.17 16.21
CA ASP A 130 21.53 9.90 16.46
C ASP A 130 22.72 8.93 16.52
N PRO A 131 23.96 9.39 16.26
CA PRO A 131 25.13 8.53 16.38
C PRO A 131 25.45 8.15 17.83
N ILE A 132 25.98 6.94 18.06
CA ILE A 132 26.63 6.54 19.34
C ILE A 132 28.06 7.11 19.41
#